data_AF-A0A3A4P107-F1
#
_entry.id   AF-A0A3A4P107-F1
#
_cell.length_a   1.000
_cell.length_b   1.000
_cell.length_c   1.000
_cell.angle_alpha   90.00
_cell.angle_beta   90.00
_cell.angle_gamma   90.00
#
_symmetry.space_group_name_H-M   'P 1'
#
loop_
_entity.id
_entity.type
_entity.pdbx_description
1 polymer ?
#
loop_
_entity_poly.entity_id
_entity_poly.type
_entity_poly.pdbx_seq_one_letter_code
_entity_poly.pdbx_strand_id
1 'polypeptide(L)'
;MRPAEWLQEVRMKRFEEAYDGWVEKRLSQEEAARILGVSDRTFRRYVERYDDGGLEALDDKRLSQTLHRKGSPPTSTPSTPSPITRS
;
A
#
# COMPACT_ATOMS: atom_id res chain seq x y z
N MET A 1 -2.84 -3.38 -22.04
CA MET A 1 -2.04 -3.50 -20.80
C MET A 1 -2.45 -2.36 -19.87
N ARG A 2 -3.06 -2.65 -18.72
CA ARG A 2 -3.55 -1.60 -17.82
C ARG A 2 -2.42 -1.11 -16.90
N PRO A 3 -2.32 0.20 -16.59
CA PRO A 3 -1.30 0.72 -15.65
C PRO A 3 -1.29 0.00 -14.30
N ALA A 4 -2.46 -0.47 -13.85
CA ALA A 4 -2.62 -1.23 -12.63
C ALA A 4 -1.88 -2.57 -12.66
N GLU A 5 -1.84 -3.29 -13.79
CA GLU A 5 -1.24 -4.62 -13.93
C GLU A 5 0.30 -4.53 -13.81
N TRP A 6 0.93 -3.59 -14.51
CA TRP A 6 2.38 -3.32 -14.37
C TRP A 6 2.76 -2.89 -12.94
N LEU A 7 1.92 -2.06 -12.32
CA LEU A 7 2.11 -1.67 -10.91
C LEU A 7 1.95 -2.86 -9.97
N GLN A 8 1.18 -3.90 -10.31
CA GLN A 8 1.05 -5.12 -9.49
C GLN A 8 2.33 -5.96 -9.59
N GLU A 9 2.84 -6.20 -10.79
CA GLU A 9 4.07 -6.99 -10.99
C GLU A 9 5.26 -6.38 -10.26
N VAL A 10 5.48 -5.07 -10.40
CA VAL A 10 6.58 -4.37 -9.69
C VAL A 10 6.37 -4.41 -8.17
N ARG A 11 5.13 -4.33 -7.68
CA ARG A 11 4.83 -4.42 -6.24
C ARG A 11 5.03 -5.83 -5.70
N MET A 12 4.64 -6.86 -6.43
CA MET A 12 4.86 -8.26 -6.04
C MET A 12 6.35 -8.56 -5.93
N LYS A 13 7.15 -8.12 -6.91
CA LYS A 13 8.61 -8.27 -6.86
C LYS A 13 9.24 -7.57 -5.66
N ARG A 14 8.75 -6.38 -5.29
CA ARG A 14 9.23 -5.66 -4.11
C ARG A 14 8.83 -6.37 -2.81
N PHE A 15 7.64 -6.97 -2.76
CA PHE A 15 7.21 -7.75 -1.61
C PHE A 15 8.09 -8.98 -1.43
N GLU A 16 8.36 -9.72 -2.51
CA GLU A 16 9.23 -10.89 -2.51
C GLU A 16 10.64 -10.55 -2.01
N GLU A 17 11.24 -9.47 -2.54
CA GLU A 17 12.56 -8.99 -2.09
C GLU A 17 12.60 -8.63 -0.60
N ALA A 18 11.56 -7.95 -0.10
CA ALA A 18 11.44 -7.59 1.31
C ALA A 18 11.15 -8.79 2.22
N TYR A 19 10.34 -9.75 1.73
CA TYR A 19 10.02 -11.00 2.42
C TYR A 19 11.26 -11.87 2.56
N ASP A 20 12.01 -12.10 1.47
CA ASP A 20 13.24 -12.90 1.49
C ASP A 20 14.27 -12.29 2.45
N GLY A 21 14.47 -10.97 2.40
CA GLY A 21 15.35 -10.28 3.34
C GLY A 21 14.90 -10.42 4.81
N TRP A 22 13.59 -10.44 5.07
CA TRP A 22 13.04 -10.67 6.40
C TRP A 22 13.17 -12.12 6.87
N VAL A 23 12.88 -13.10 5.99
CA VAL A 23 13.01 -14.54 6.26
C VAL A 23 14.46 -14.93 6.52
N GLU A 24 15.40 -14.38 5.74
CA GLU A 24 16.84 -14.55 5.94
C GLU A 24 17.37 -13.78 7.15
N LYS A 25 16.50 -13.08 7.90
CA LYS A 25 16.85 -12.21 9.03
C LYS A 25 17.87 -11.12 8.70
N ARG A 26 18.01 -10.77 7.41
CA ARG A 26 18.82 -9.64 6.94
C ARG A 26 18.11 -8.30 7.15
N LEU A 27 16.78 -8.33 7.20
CA LEU A 27 15.92 -7.17 7.43
C LEU A 27 15.03 -7.42 8.64
N SER A 28 14.85 -6.39 9.44
CA SER A 28 13.78 -6.33 10.43
C SER A 28 12.42 -6.17 9.76
N GLN A 29 11.35 -6.53 10.49
CA GLN A 29 9.98 -6.34 10.03
C GLN A 29 9.69 -4.88 9.64
N GLU A 30 10.29 -3.94 10.36
CA GLU A 30 10.14 -2.50 10.11
C GLU A 30 10.85 -2.08 8.80
N GLU A 31 12.05 -2.58 8.55
CA GLU A 31 12.79 -2.31 7.32
C GLU A 31 12.08 -2.88 6.09
N ALA A 32 11.60 -4.12 6.18
CA ALA A 32 10.81 -4.74 5.12
C ALA A 32 9.52 -3.94 4.83
N ALA A 33 8.84 -3.46 5.87
CA ALA A 33 7.66 -2.61 5.72
C ALA A 33 7.98 -1.25 5.07
N ARG A 34 9.11 -0.62 5.42
CA ARG A 34 9.57 0.64 4.81
C ARG A 34 9.90 0.50 3.33
N ILE A 35 10.53 -0.61 2.92
CA ILE A 35 10.81 -0.91 1.50
C ILE A 35 9.51 -0.93 0.69
N LEU A 36 8.44 -1.45 1.29
CA LEU A 36 7.12 -1.51 0.69
C LEU A 36 6.28 -0.24 0.88
N GLY A 37 6.75 0.72 1.69
CA GLY A 37 6.00 1.94 2.00
C GLY A 37 4.72 1.70 2.80
N VAL A 38 4.66 0.61 3.58
CA VAL A 38 3.52 0.25 4.43
C VAL A 38 3.94 0.20 5.90
N SER A 39 2.97 0.05 6.81
CA SER A 39 3.28 -0.21 8.22
C SER A 39 3.73 -1.65 8.47
N ASP A 40 4.50 -1.85 9.52
CA ASP A 40 4.88 -3.14 10.09
C ASP A 40 3.70 -4.13 10.22
N ARG A 41 2.53 -3.66 10.69
CA ARG A 41 1.29 -4.43 10.82
C ARG A 41 0.75 -4.86 9.46
N THR A 42 0.85 -4.00 8.46
CA THR A 42 0.38 -4.28 7.10
C THR A 42 1.29 -5.32 6.45
N PHE A 43 2.61 -5.18 6.62
CA PHE A 43 3.59 -6.15 6.15
C PHE A 43 3.33 -7.54 6.75
N ARG A 44 3.11 -7.63 8.07
CA ARG A 44 2.77 -8.91 8.72
C ARG A 44 1.51 -9.55 8.15
N ARG A 45 0.48 -8.76 7.85
CA ARG A 45 -0.73 -9.27 7.18
C ARG A 45 -0.47 -9.81 5.78
N TYR A 46 0.51 -9.26 5.08
CA TYR A 46 0.91 -9.76 3.77
C TYR A 46 1.68 -11.07 3.90
N VAL A 47 2.58 -11.18 4.88
CA VAL A 47 3.25 -12.44 5.25
C VAL A 47 2.23 -13.53 5.56
N GLU A 48 1.27 -13.28 6.45
CA GLU A 48 0.24 -14.26 6.84
C GLU A 48 -0.57 -14.76 5.64
N ARG A 49 -0.84 -13.91 4.63
CA ARG A 49 -1.52 -14.33 3.39
C ARG A 49 -0.60 -15.02 2.40
N TYR A 50 0.65 -14.60 2.32
CA TYR A 50 1.66 -15.26 1.50
C TYR A 50 1.88 -16.70 1.97
N ASP A 51 1.94 -16.93 3.28
CA ASP A 51 2.07 -18.27 3.85
C ASP A 51 0.81 -19.14 3.63
N ASP A 52 -0.38 -18.53 3.53
CA ASP A 52 -1.66 -19.23 3.34
C ASP A 52 -1.94 -19.59 1.87
N GLY A 53 -1.55 -18.75 0.92
CA GLY A 53 -1.87 -18.95 -0.51
C GLY A 53 -0.92 -18.31 -1.51
N GLY A 54 0.31 -17.98 -1.09
CA GLY A 54 1.37 -17.46 -1.96
C GLY A 54 1.02 -16.15 -2.68
N LEU A 55 1.63 -15.94 -3.84
CA LEU A 55 1.44 -14.75 -4.68
C LEU A 55 -0.02 -14.58 -5.14
N GLU A 56 -0.76 -15.67 -5.34
CA GLU A 56 -2.17 -15.63 -5.76
C GLU A 56 -3.08 -15.03 -4.68
N ALA A 57 -2.78 -15.30 -3.40
CA ALA A 57 -3.48 -14.68 -2.28
C ALA A 57 -3.15 -13.17 -2.11
N LEU A 58 -2.04 -12.70 -2.69
CA LEU A 58 -1.66 -11.29 -2.74
C LEU A 58 -2.27 -10.53 -3.93
N ASP A 59 -2.56 -11.21 -5.05
CA ASP A 59 -3.18 -10.59 -6.23
C ASP A 59 -4.62 -10.12 -5.98
N ASP A 60 -5.23 -10.58 -4.89
CA ASP A 60 -6.51 -10.08 -4.42
C ASP A 60 -6.44 -8.56 -4.14
N LYS A 61 -7.32 -7.80 -4.83
CA LYS A 61 -7.41 -6.34 -5.05
C LYS A 61 -7.12 -5.40 -3.84
N ARG A 62 -6.96 -5.95 -2.65
CA ARG A 62 -6.73 -5.27 -1.37
C ARG A 62 -5.29 -4.78 -1.21
N LEU A 63 -4.30 -5.44 -1.82
CA LEU A 63 -2.93 -4.91 -1.88
C LEU A 63 -2.85 -3.66 -2.77
N SER A 64 -3.54 -3.69 -3.91
CA SER A 64 -3.69 -2.56 -4.80
C SER A 64 -4.31 -1.37 -4.04
N GLN A 65 -5.39 -1.60 -3.28
CA GLN A 65 -6.07 -0.54 -2.50
C GLN A 65 -5.20 0.09 -1.40
N THR A 66 -4.35 -0.69 -0.73
CA THR A 66 -3.57 -0.17 0.42
C THR A 66 -2.44 0.75 -0.03
N LEU A 67 -1.81 0.45 -1.17
CA LEU A 67 -0.72 1.25 -1.76
C LEU A 67 -1.21 2.44 -2.59
N HIS A 68 -2.47 2.43 -3.07
CA HIS A 68 -3.08 3.60 -3.71
C HIS A 68 -3.42 4.73 -2.73
N ARG A 69 -3.31 4.51 -1.41
CA ARG A 69 -3.45 5.57 -0.42
C ARG A 69 -2.15 6.38 -0.29
N LYS A 70 -1.72 7.03 -1.37
CA LYS A 70 -0.89 8.24 -1.27
C LYS A 70 -1.81 9.44 -1.38
N GLY A 71 -2.04 10.11 -0.25
CA GLY A 71 -2.66 11.43 -0.17
C GLY A 71 -4.15 11.41 0.17
N SER A 72 -4.49 11.31 1.45
CA SER A 72 -5.66 12.06 1.93
C SER A 72 -5.15 13.47 2.25
N PRO A 73 -5.51 14.53 1.52
CA PRO A 73 -5.29 15.87 2.06
C PRO A 73 -6.26 16.06 3.24
N PRO A 74 -5.85 16.72 4.34
CA PRO A 74 -6.84 17.32 5.23
C PRO A 74 -7.44 18.52 4.49
N THR A 75 -8.50 18.32 3.72
CA THR A 75 -9.31 19.45 3.26
C THR A 75 -10.09 20.02 4.45
N SER A 76 -9.38 20.80 5.26
CA SER A 76 -9.97 21.96 5.93
C SER A 76 -10.47 22.89 4.83
N THR A 77 -11.76 22.88 4.54
CA THR A 77 -12.40 24.00 3.82
C THR A 77 -12.75 25.07 4.85
N PRO A 78 -12.13 26.27 4.82
CA PRO A 78 -12.70 27.42 5.49
C PRO A 78 -13.95 27.84 4.72
N SER A 79 -15.12 27.74 5.36
CA SER A 79 -16.37 28.32 4.89
C SER A 79 -16.16 29.82 4.63
N THR A 80 -16.07 30.19 3.35
CA THR A 80 -16.10 31.60 2.93
C THR A 80 -17.57 32.01 2.79
N PRO A 81 -17.99 33.15 3.36
CA PRO A 81 -19.39 33.58 3.34
C PRO A 81 -19.82 34.01 1.93
N SER A 82 -21.04 33.64 1.54
CA SER A 82 -21.67 34.00 0.27
C SER A 82 -21.79 35.52 0.09
N PRO A 83 -21.46 36.10 -1.08
CA PRO A 83 -21.84 37.47 -1.38
C PRO A 83 -23.31 37.52 -1.80
N ILE A 84 -24.03 38.44 -1.16
CA ILE A 84 -25.36 38.91 -1.51
C ILE A 84 -25.34 39.32 -2.99
N THR A 85 -26.23 38.76 -3.81
CA THR A 85 -26.60 39.35 -5.10
C THR A 85 -28.10 39.52 -5.16
N ARG A 86 -28.43 40.79 -5.29
CA ARG A 86 -29.70 41.48 -5.44
C ARG A 86 -30.35 41.17 -6.78
N SER A 87 -31.66 40.94 -6.77
CA SER A 87 -32.60 41.22 -7.87
C SER A 87 -33.91 41.67 -7.26
#